data_AF-A0A815L698-F1
#
_entry.id   AF-A0A815L698-F1
#
_cell.length_a   1.000
_cell.length_b   1.000
_cell.length_c   1.000
_cell.angle_alpha   90.00
_cell.angle_beta   90.00
_cell.angle_gamma   90.00
#
_symmetry.space_group_name_H-M   'P 1'
#
loop_
_entity.id
_entity.type
_entity.pdbx_description
1 polymer ?
#
loop_
_entity_poly.entity_id
_entity_poly.type
_entity_poly.pdbx_seq_one_letter_code
_entity_poly.pdbx_strand_id
1 'polypeptide(L)'
;MFNICLPFVEVEDEINVTLFQQTNENVYDIWNTTAGSNSIYAVSSYSVGSYYPGQPAQAAFDGNLTTVACNYGACNFSVKSHTCGENTGFYLTMNSGPKILTAFYMGSASQSWARVRDPMTITIEGSNSNGLALTLGSSWTLIYNGSAGFVTNPGRSAWGTLQLIPNPSIAFASYRLLVTSKEGIEACASYSEILFFMY
;
A
#
# COMPACT_ATOMS: atom_id res chain seq x y z
N MET A 1 -6.65 -60.77 -16.31
CA MET A 1 -6.17 -59.82 -17.34
C MET A 1 -6.30 -58.42 -16.73
N PHE A 2 -5.14 -57.82 -16.47
CA PHE A 2 -4.84 -56.43 -16.08
C PHE A 2 -5.69 -55.69 -15.02
N ASN A 3 -5.05 -55.55 -13.85
CA ASN A 3 -5.15 -54.42 -12.93
C ASN A 3 -4.86 -53.11 -13.68
N ILE A 4 -5.71 -52.09 -13.54
CA ILE A 4 -5.31 -50.69 -13.71
C ILE A 4 -5.73 -49.97 -12.44
N CYS A 5 -4.76 -49.84 -11.53
CA CYS A 5 -4.78 -48.87 -10.45
C CYS A 5 -4.42 -47.53 -11.11
N LEU A 6 -5.40 -46.63 -11.28
CA LEU A 6 -5.10 -45.26 -11.65
C LEU A 6 -4.46 -44.58 -10.43
N PRO A 7 -3.29 -43.93 -10.56
CA PRO A 7 -2.77 -43.14 -9.46
C PRO A 7 -3.70 -41.95 -9.28
N PHE A 8 -4.32 -41.89 -8.11
CA PHE A 8 -4.85 -40.65 -7.58
C PHE A 8 -3.64 -39.74 -7.32
N VAL A 9 -3.42 -38.78 -8.21
CA VAL A 9 -2.46 -37.71 -7.99
C VAL A 9 -3.17 -36.68 -7.15
N GLU A 10 -2.96 -36.74 -5.85
CA GLU A 10 -3.35 -35.68 -4.91
C GLU A 10 -2.27 -34.60 -5.00
N VAL A 11 -2.45 -33.62 -5.89
CA VAL A 11 -1.68 -32.37 -5.85
C VAL A 11 -2.62 -31.23 -6.19
N GLU A 12 -3.32 -30.75 -5.18
CA GLU A 12 -3.66 -29.34 -5.09
C GLU A 12 -3.36 -28.91 -3.65
N ASP A 13 -2.11 -28.51 -3.40
CA ASP A 13 -1.83 -27.56 -2.33
C ASP A 13 -2.61 -26.31 -2.71
N GLU A 14 -3.83 -26.17 -2.19
CA GLU A 14 -4.56 -24.92 -2.24
C GLU A 14 -3.70 -23.88 -1.54
N ILE A 15 -2.99 -23.05 -2.31
CA ILE A 15 -2.37 -21.84 -1.76
C ILE A 15 -3.54 -21.02 -1.20
N ASN A 16 -3.66 -21.04 0.13
CA ASN A 16 -4.66 -20.26 0.86
C ASN A 16 -4.30 -18.78 0.76
N VAL A 17 -4.60 -18.18 -0.39
CA VAL A 17 -4.44 -16.74 -0.62
C VAL A 17 -5.43 -16.03 0.30
N THR A 18 -4.89 -15.43 1.35
CA THR A 18 -5.60 -14.53 2.26
C THR A 18 -5.70 -13.16 1.62
N LEU A 19 -6.95 -12.70 1.46
CA LEU A 19 -7.23 -11.32 1.11
C LEU A 19 -7.08 -10.44 2.36
N PHE A 20 -6.18 -9.48 2.30
CA PHE A 20 -6.02 -8.46 3.32
C PHE A 20 -6.63 -7.15 2.81
N GLN A 21 -7.83 -6.86 3.30
CA GLN A 21 -8.68 -5.72 2.89
C GLN A 21 -9.18 -4.91 4.07
N GLN A 22 -9.60 -5.61 5.12
CA GLN A 22 -10.05 -5.00 6.37
C GLN A 22 -9.13 -5.47 7.47
N THR A 23 -8.66 -4.52 8.26
CA THR A 23 -7.67 -4.84 9.27
C THR A 23 -7.91 -4.18 10.62
N ASN A 24 -7.71 -4.97 11.66
CA ASN A 24 -7.50 -4.47 13.02
C ASN A 24 -6.01 -4.20 13.29
N GLU A 25 -5.14 -4.37 12.28
CA GLU A 25 -3.76 -3.93 12.35
C GLU A 25 -3.69 -2.42 12.51
N ASN A 26 -2.70 -1.97 13.28
CA ASN A 26 -2.36 -0.56 13.32
C ASN A 26 -1.59 -0.21 12.04
N VAL A 27 -2.16 0.71 11.25
CA VAL A 27 -1.53 1.29 10.08
C VAL A 27 -0.97 2.66 10.45
N TYR A 28 0.33 2.86 10.26
CA TYR A 28 1.02 4.08 10.63
C TYR A 28 1.34 4.90 9.39
N ASP A 29 0.78 6.10 9.29
CA ASP A 29 1.19 7.08 8.28
C ASP A 29 2.64 7.50 8.48
N ILE A 30 3.38 7.56 7.38
CA ILE A 30 4.78 7.99 7.36
C ILE A 30 5.06 8.96 6.22
N TRP A 31 6.12 9.73 6.37
CA TRP A 31 6.59 10.69 5.38
C TRP A 31 8.12 10.88 5.46
N ASN A 32 8.62 11.72 4.53
CA ASN A 32 10.03 12.06 4.37
C ASN A 32 10.92 10.83 4.16
N THR A 33 10.46 9.92 3.29
CA THR A 33 11.13 8.64 3.11
C THR A 33 11.03 8.14 1.69
N THR A 34 12.07 7.43 1.26
CA THR A 34 12.16 6.69 0.02
C THR A 34 12.51 5.24 0.34
N ALA A 35 12.41 4.35 -0.65
CA ALA A 35 12.84 2.97 -0.48
C ALA A 35 14.26 2.87 0.09
N GLY A 36 14.45 2.05 1.12
CA GLY A 36 15.70 1.87 1.87
C GLY A 36 16.06 3.00 2.82
N SER A 37 15.25 4.06 2.93
CA SER A 37 15.54 5.22 3.79
C SER A 37 14.71 5.23 5.07
N ASN A 38 15.20 5.98 6.06
CA ASN A 38 14.48 6.22 7.32
C ASN A 38 13.17 6.95 7.04
N SER A 39 12.20 6.79 7.93
CA SER A 39 10.89 7.45 7.84
C SER A 39 10.52 8.16 9.13
N ILE A 40 9.68 9.19 8.99
CA ILE A 40 9.12 9.95 10.11
C ILE A 40 7.63 9.67 10.15
N TYR A 41 7.05 9.53 11.35
CA TYR A 41 5.59 9.45 11.49
C TYR A 41 4.93 10.73 11.00
N ALA A 42 3.88 10.59 10.19
CA ALA A 42 3.02 11.71 9.87
C ALA A 42 1.96 11.87 10.97
N VAL A 43 1.56 13.12 11.21
CA VAL A 43 0.57 13.47 12.24
C VAL A 43 -0.71 13.99 11.60
N SER A 44 -1.83 13.97 12.32
CA SER A 44 -3.09 14.60 11.85
C SER A 44 -2.99 16.12 11.97
N SER A 45 -2.83 16.83 10.85
CA SER A 45 -2.73 18.29 10.81
C SER A 45 -2.96 18.82 9.39
N TYR A 46 -2.76 20.11 9.16
CA TYR A 46 -2.76 20.74 7.82
C TYR A 46 -1.36 21.20 7.38
N SER A 47 -0.31 20.81 8.12
CA SER A 47 1.07 21.26 7.96
C SER A 47 1.93 20.30 7.13
N VAL A 48 3.19 20.68 6.90
CA VAL A 48 4.19 19.75 6.36
C VAL A 48 4.36 18.54 7.28
N GLY A 49 4.50 17.35 6.69
CA GLY A 49 4.66 16.10 7.42
C GLY A 49 3.39 15.60 8.10
N SER A 50 2.23 15.96 7.53
CA SER A 50 0.93 15.54 8.06
C SER A 50 0.06 14.87 7.01
N TYR A 51 -0.96 14.17 7.49
CA TYR A 51 -2.10 13.72 6.70
C TYR A 51 -3.33 14.56 7.05
N TYR A 52 -4.29 14.63 6.12
CA TYR A 52 -5.51 15.39 6.30
C TYR A 52 -6.30 14.86 7.51
N PRO A 53 -6.80 15.71 8.44
CA PRO A 53 -7.49 15.23 9.63
C PRO A 53 -8.73 14.40 9.30
N GLY A 54 -8.78 13.17 9.82
CA GLY A 54 -9.84 12.20 9.51
C GLY A 54 -9.62 11.40 8.22
N GLN A 55 -8.46 11.54 7.57
CA GLN A 55 -8.06 10.78 6.38
C GLN A 55 -6.69 10.10 6.57
N PRO A 56 -6.50 9.30 7.65
CA PRO A 56 -5.26 8.56 7.88
C PRO A 56 -5.11 7.39 6.89
N ALA A 57 -3.93 6.79 6.82
CA ALA A 57 -3.68 5.58 6.04
C ALA A 57 -4.55 4.39 6.47
N GLN A 58 -5.05 4.36 7.71
CA GLN A 58 -6.01 3.33 8.15
C GLN A 58 -7.28 3.30 7.29
N ALA A 59 -7.68 4.43 6.70
CA ALA A 59 -8.83 4.50 5.81
C ALA A 59 -8.63 3.69 4.52
N ALA A 60 -7.40 3.30 4.19
CA ALA A 60 -7.11 2.44 3.03
C ALA A 60 -7.24 0.94 3.33
N PHE A 61 -7.78 0.57 4.49
CA PHE A 61 -7.98 -0.82 4.93
C PHE A 61 -9.27 -0.98 5.75
N ASP A 62 -10.34 -0.27 5.39
CA ASP A 62 -11.63 -0.26 6.10
C ASP A 62 -12.78 -0.92 5.31
N GLY A 63 -12.48 -1.46 4.14
CA GLY A 63 -13.40 -2.04 3.17
C GLY A 63 -14.30 -1.02 2.45
N ASN A 64 -13.96 0.28 2.44
CA ASN A 64 -14.84 1.34 1.96
C ASN A 64 -14.17 2.28 0.94
N LEU A 65 -14.55 2.16 -0.34
CA LEU A 65 -14.08 3.03 -1.42
C LEU A 65 -14.55 4.50 -1.34
N THR A 66 -15.20 4.92 -0.24
CA THR A 66 -15.66 6.30 -0.02
C THR A 66 -14.83 7.06 1.01
N THR A 67 -14.17 6.36 1.93
CA THR A 67 -13.14 6.92 2.82
C THR A 67 -11.84 7.06 2.03
N VAL A 68 -10.91 7.87 2.53
CA VAL A 68 -9.70 8.19 1.77
C VAL A 68 -8.54 8.45 2.72
N ALA A 69 -7.35 7.96 2.37
CA ALA A 69 -6.09 8.37 2.94
C ALA A 69 -5.53 9.54 2.13
N CYS A 70 -5.05 10.61 2.76
CA CYS A 70 -4.48 11.77 2.08
C CYS A 70 -3.28 12.33 2.86
N ASN A 71 -2.08 12.12 2.33
CA ASN A 71 -0.83 12.54 2.97
C ASN A 71 -0.16 13.65 2.17
N TYR A 72 0.19 14.76 2.82
CA TYR A 72 0.76 15.94 2.16
C TYR A 72 2.27 15.83 1.94
N GLY A 73 2.96 15.00 2.73
CA GLY A 73 4.41 14.85 2.68
C GLY A 73 5.15 16.17 2.92
N ALA A 74 5.99 16.57 1.96
CA ALA A 74 6.73 17.82 2.02
C ALA A 74 5.87 19.09 1.80
N CYS A 75 4.58 18.93 1.46
CA CYS A 75 3.63 20.02 1.29
C CYS A 75 2.72 20.20 2.51
N ASN A 76 1.94 21.27 2.50
CA ASN A 76 0.82 21.50 3.42
C ASN A 76 -0.49 21.58 2.61
N PHE A 77 -1.64 21.68 3.29
CA PHE A 77 -2.96 21.68 2.64
C PHE A 77 -3.15 22.76 1.55
N SER A 78 -2.46 23.89 1.66
CA SER A 78 -2.61 25.04 0.75
C SER A 78 -1.66 24.99 -0.45
N VAL A 79 -0.65 24.12 -0.45
CA VAL A 79 0.33 24.02 -1.53
C VAL A 79 -0.12 22.97 -2.53
N LYS A 80 -0.13 23.34 -3.83
CA LYS A 80 -0.46 22.41 -4.92
C LYS A 80 0.77 22.23 -5.80
N SER A 81 1.29 21.00 -5.87
CA SER A 81 2.44 20.62 -6.70
C SER A 81 2.28 19.19 -7.19
N HIS A 82 3.06 18.79 -8.21
CA HIS A 82 3.24 17.39 -8.56
C HIS A 82 3.91 16.59 -7.42
N THR A 83 4.81 17.24 -6.67
CA THR A 83 5.64 16.60 -5.64
C THR A 83 4.96 16.46 -4.28
N CYS A 84 3.77 17.01 -4.08
CA CYS A 84 3.08 16.87 -2.82
C CYS A 84 2.60 15.43 -2.61
N GLY A 85 2.73 14.90 -1.39
CA GLY A 85 2.41 13.49 -1.12
C GLY A 85 3.39 12.46 -1.70
N GLU A 86 4.39 12.87 -2.48
CA GLU A 86 5.53 11.99 -2.78
C GLU A 86 6.35 11.75 -1.50
N ASN A 87 7.03 10.60 -1.43
CA ASN A 87 7.84 10.20 -0.29
C ASN A 87 7.01 10.06 1.01
N THR A 88 5.76 9.64 0.83
CA THR A 88 4.79 9.37 1.90
C THR A 88 4.18 7.99 1.72
N GLY A 89 3.48 7.53 2.75
CA GLY A 89 2.64 6.34 2.65
C GLY A 89 2.39 5.82 4.04
N PHE A 90 2.53 4.51 4.21
CA PHE A 90 2.31 3.88 5.50
C PHE A 90 3.21 2.66 5.68
N TYR A 91 3.27 2.19 6.92
CA TYR A 91 3.59 0.80 7.17
C TYR A 91 2.59 0.17 8.13
N LEU A 92 2.50 -1.15 8.08
CA LEU A 92 1.71 -1.96 9.00
C LEU A 92 2.50 -3.22 9.39
N THR A 93 2.13 -3.81 10.51
CA THR A 93 2.66 -5.09 10.98
C THR A 93 1.50 -6.06 11.09
N MET A 94 1.66 -7.27 10.57
CA MET A 94 0.64 -8.32 10.56
C MET A 94 0.62 -9.03 11.93
N ASN A 95 -0.50 -8.96 12.66
CA ASN A 95 -0.68 -9.72 13.90
C ASN A 95 -0.76 -11.22 13.65
N SER A 96 -1.16 -11.64 12.44
CA SER A 96 -1.18 -13.05 12.03
C SER A 96 0.20 -13.67 11.77
N GLY A 97 1.27 -12.88 11.94
CA GLY A 97 2.64 -13.28 11.63
C GLY A 97 3.03 -13.04 10.16
N PRO A 98 4.27 -13.39 9.78
CA PRO A 98 4.81 -13.13 8.46
C PRO A 98 4.00 -13.78 7.35
N LYS A 99 3.79 -13.02 6.25
CA LYS A 99 3.06 -13.46 5.05
C LYS A 99 3.88 -13.16 3.80
N ILE A 100 3.61 -13.83 2.69
CA ILE A 100 4.19 -13.53 1.38
C ILE A 100 3.20 -12.66 0.61
N LEU A 101 3.60 -11.44 0.22
CA LEU A 101 2.78 -10.58 -0.65
C LEU A 101 3.00 -10.96 -2.11
N THR A 102 1.91 -11.22 -2.83
CA THR A 102 1.96 -11.70 -4.22
C THR A 102 1.39 -10.71 -5.21
N ALA A 103 0.38 -9.96 -4.81
CA ALA A 103 -0.24 -8.96 -5.66
C ALA A 103 -0.98 -7.91 -4.83
N PHE A 104 -1.39 -6.82 -5.49
CA PHE A 104 -2.25 -5.83 -4.88
C PHE A 104 -3.19 -5.13 -5.86
N TYR A 105 -4.29 -4.61 -5.33
CA TYR A 105 -5.10 -3.56 -5.97
C TYR A 105 -5.05 -2.28 -5.14
N MET A 106 -5.19 -1.13 -5.80
CA MET A 106 -5.50 0.14 -5.15
C MET A 106 -6.86 0.66 -5.61
N GLY A 107 -7.63 1.21 -4.68
CA GLY A 107 -8.93 1.82 -4.92
C GLY A 107 -8.81 3.34 -5.05
N SER A 108 -9.38 3.90 -6.13
CA SER A 108 -9.38 5.33 -6.36
C SER A 108 -10.35 6.06 -5.43
N ALA A 109 -9.99 7.27 -5.01
CA ALA A 109 -10.87 8.13 -4.23
C ALA A 109 -12.24 8.39 -4.87
N SER A 110 -13.28 8.60 -4.06
CA SER A 110 -14.66 8.82 -4.51
C SER A 110 -14.89 10.21 -5.12
N GLN A 111 -14.14 11.22 -4.67
CA GLN A 111 -14.35 12.59 -5.10
C GLN A 111 -13.90 12.78 -6.56
N SER A 112 -14.73 13.43 -7.37
CA SER A 112 -14.47 13.62 -8.80
C SER A 112 -13.17 14.38 -9.09
N TRP A 113 -12.79 15.32 -8.23
CA TRP A 113 -11.54 16.08 -8.33
C TRP A 113 -10.32 15.37 -7.74
N ALA A 114 -10.48 14.20 -7.10
CA ALA A 114 -9.35 13.51 -6.46
C ALA A 114 -8.45 12.76 -7.46
N ARG A 115 -8.83 12.66 -8.74
CA ARG A 115 -8.02 12.02 -9.79
C ARG A 115 -6.58 12.56 -9.85
N VAL A 116 -6.41 13.87 -9.76
CA VAL A 116 -5.07 14.51 -9.76
C VAL A 116 -4.20 14.17 -8.55
N ARG A 117 -4.77 13.49 -7.54
CA ARG A 117 -4.09 13.02 -6.33
C ARG A 117 -3.78 11.52 -6.38
N ASP A 118 -4.25 10.79 -7.40
CA ASP A 118 -4.05 9.36 -7.51
C ASP A 118 -2.54 9.04 -7.60
N PRO A 119 -2.01 8.10 -6.79
CA PRO A 119 -0.67 7.60 -6.94
C PRO A 119 -0.48 6.98 -8.33
N MET A 120 0.58 7.36 -9.04
CA MET A 120 0.90 6.77 -10.34
C MET A 120 1.93 5.66 -10.20
N THR A 121 2.92 5.88 -9.33
CA THR A 121 3.94 4.90 -8.99
C THR A 121 4.12 4.81 -7.48
N ILE A 122 4.51 3.62 -7.04
CA ILE A 122 4.76 3.30 -5.64
C ILE A 122 5.97 2.38 -5.50
N THR A 123 6.47 2.28 -4.27
CA THR A 123 7.31 1.15 -3.83
C THR A 123 6.63 0.38 -2.72
N ILE A 124 6.88 -0.92 -2.66
CA ILE A 124 6.52 -1.76 -1.51
C ILE A 124 7.78 -2.44 -0.99
N GLU A 125 7.93 -2.42 0.32
CA GLU A 125 9.03 -3.04 1.05
C GLU A 125 8.50 -3.96 2.15
N GLY A 126 9.26 -5.00 2.46
CA GLY A 126 9.00 -5.92 3.55
C GLY A 126 10.02 -5.79 4.68
N SER A 127 9.60 -6.05 5.92
CA SER A 127 10.48 -6.14 7.09
C SER A 127 10.06 -7.28 8.03
N ASN A 128 11.06 -7.87 8.69
CA ASN A 128 10.87 -8.74 9.86
C ASN A 128 11.40 -8.08 11.15
N SER A 129 11.69 -6.77 11.11
CA SER A 129 12.04 -5.97 12.29
C SER A 129 10.80 -5.64 13.12
N ASN A 130 10.98 -5.07 14.30
CA ASN A 130 9.88 -4.70 15.21
C ASN A 130 10.07 -3.32 15.84
N GLY A 131 8.98 -2.78 16.38
CA GLY A 131 8.97 -1.55 17.16
C GLY A 131 9.62 -0.37 16.43
N LEU A 132 10.51 0.33 17.12
CA LEU A 132 11.18 1.52 16.59
C LEU A 132 12.13 1.22 15.42
N ALA A 133 12.57 -0.02 15.21
CA ALA A 133 13.41 -0.35 14.06
C ALA A 133 12.65 -0.17 12.73
N LEU A 134 11.32 -0.20 12.73
CA LEU A 134 10.49 0.02 11.54
C LEU A 134 10.56 1.46 11.01
N THR A 135 11.12 2.42 11.76
CA THR A 135 11.41 3.76 11.23
C THR A 135 12.80 3.87 10.56
N LEU A 136 13.62 2.81 10.65
CA LEU A 136 14.95 2.77 10.05
C LEU A 136 14.88 2.15 8.65
N GLY A 137 15.45 2.82 7.66
CA GLY A 137 15.48 2.36 6.27
C GLY A 137 16.17 1.02 6.09
N SER A 138 17.21 0.76 6.88
CA SER A 138 17.95 -0.50 6.89
C SER A 138 17.11 -1.72 7.29
N SER A 139 15.94 -1.52 7.88
CA SER A 139 15.03 -2.60 8.25
C SER A 139 14.16 -3.08 7.09
N TRP A 140 14.15 -2.37 5.96
CA TRP A 140 13.24 -2.59 4.85
C TRP A 140 13.94 -3.19 3.65
N THR A 141 13.30 -4.18 3.04
CA THR A 141 13.74 -4.82 1.79
C THR A 141 12.77 -4.49 0.68
N LEU A 142 13.23 -3.85 -0.39
CA LEU A 142 12.43 -3.52 -1.56
C LEU A 142 11.96 -4.78 -2.29
N ILE A 143 10.65 -4.91 -2.47
CA ILE A 143 10.01 -6.03 -3.17
C ILE A 143 9.18 -5.59 -4.39
N TYR A 144 8.83 -4.31 -4.47
CA TYR A 144 8.11 -3.74 -5.60
C TYR A 144 8.52 -2.30 -5.86
N ASN A 145 8.70 -1.95 -7.13
CA ASN A 145 8.87 -0.58 -7.60
C ASN A 145 8.19 -0.47 -8.97
N GLY A 146 7.06 0.21 -9.04
CA GLY A 146 6.25 0.18 -10.25
C GLY A 146 4.96 0.98 -10.13
N SER A 147 3.99 0.62 -10.97
CA SER A 147 2.70 1.30 -11.05
C SER A 147 1.86 1.10 -9.79
N ALA A 148 1.06 2.10 -9.44
CA ALA A 148 0.00 1.94 -8.44
C ALA A 148 -1.28 1.29 -9.01
N GLY A 149 -1.31 1.01 -10.32
CA GLY A 149 -2.46 0.44 -11.03
C GLY A 149 -3.43 1.44 -11.66
N PHE A 150 -3.14 2.76 -11.58
CA PHE A 150 -3.99 3.84 -12.11
C PHE A 150 -3.55 4.42 -13.47
N VAL A 151 -2.59 3.79 -14.17
CA VAL A 151 -2.18 4.23 -15.53
C VAL A 151 -3.38 4.30 -16.48
N THR A 152 -4.25 3.28 -16.43
CA THR A 152 -5.59 3.38 -16.99
C THR A 152 -6.51 3.87 -15.88
N ASN A 153 -7.12 5.05 -16.08
CA ASN A 153 -8.04 5.62 -15.09
C ASN A 153 -9.24 4.69 -14.87
N PRO A 154 -9.42 4.13 -13.66
CA PRO A 154 -10.51 3.20 -13.39
C PRO A 154 -11.88 3.90 -13.21
N GLY A 155 -11.92 5.23 -13.20
CA GLY A 155 -13.06 5.99 -12.70
C GLY A 155 -12.83 6.42 -11.25
N ARG A 156 -13.89 6.77 -10.52
CA ARG A 156 -13.84 7.09 -9.08
C ARG A 156 -14.57 6.00 -8.30
N SER A 157 -14.17 5.79 -7.04
CA SER A 157 -14.64 4.64 -6.24
C SER A 157 -14.54 3.31 -7.01
N ALA A 158 -13.43 3.12 -7.71
CA ALA A 158 -13.18 1.97 -8.55
C ALA A 158 -11.77 1.41 -8.28
N TRP A 159 -11.62 0.11 -8.52
CA TRP A 159 -10.33 -0.57 -8.42
C TRP A 159 -9.47 -0.28 -9.64
N GLY A 160 -8.19 0.01 -9.41
CA GLY A 160 -7.18 0.04 -10.45
C GLY A 160 -6.88 -1.35 -11.01
N THR A 161 -5.87 -1.43 -11.86
CA THR A 161 -5.38 -2.69 -12.42
C THR A 161 -4.55 -3.48 -11.40
N LEU A 162 -4.67 -4.82 -11.43
CA LEU A 162 -3.92 -5.72 -10.55
C LEU A 162 -2.42 -5.55 -10.78
N GLN A 163 -1.67 -5.37 -9.71
CA GLN A 163 -0.21 -5.30 -9.75
C GLN A 163 0.38 -6.55 -9.12
N LEU A 164 1.30 -7.21 -9.83
CA LEU A 164 1.98 -8.42 -9.35
C LEU A 164 3.30 -8.06 -8.68
N ILE A 165 3.61 -8.70 -7.56
CA ILE A 165 4.94 -8.67 -6.95
C ILE A 165 5.86 -9.60 -7.75
N PRO A 166 7.00 -9.11 -8.26
CA PRO A 166 7.95 -9.97 -8.97
C PRO A 166 8.58 -11.00 -8.02
N ASN A 167 8.52 -12.29 -8.41
CA ASN A 167 9.16 -13.41 -7.69
C ASN A 167 8.88 -13.46 -6.17
N PRO A 168 7.59 -13.51 -5.75
CA PRO A 168 7.23 -13.42 -4.35
C PRO A 168 7.66 -14.70 -3.61
N SER A 169 8.71 -14.60 -2.78
CA SER A 169 9.32 -15.77 -2.12
C SER A 169 9.69 -15.57 -0.65
N ILE A 170 9.65 -14.33 -0.14
CA ILE A 170 10.03 -14.01 1.24
C ILE A 170 8.81 -13.57 2.00
N ALA A 171 8.59 -14.20 3.16
CA ALA A 171 7.55 -13.78 4.09
C ALA A 171 8.05 -12.64 4.99
N PHE A 172 7.23 -11.60 5.14
CA PHE A 172 7.53 -10.45 5.99
C PHE A 172 6.42 -10.21 7.02
N ALA A 173 6.82 -9.86 8.24
CA ALA A 173 5.93 -9.48 9.32
C ALA A 173 5.32 -8.09 9.11
N SER A 174 6.05 -7.19 8.46
CA SER A 174 5.62 -5.82 8.22
C SER A 174 5.79 -5.44 6.75
N TYR A 175 4.88 -4.60 6.27
CA TYR A 175 4.92 -4.05 4.92
C TYR A 175 4.89 -2.52 4.98
N ARG A 176 5.68 -1.90 4.11
CA ARG A 176 5.73 -0.45 3.90
C ARG A 176 5.41 -0.14 2.45
N LEU A 177 4.46 0.73 2.22
CA LEU A 177 4.11 1.24 0.89
C LEU A 177 4.43 2.73 0.84
N LEU A 178 5.14 3.17 -0.20
CA LEU A 178 5.48 4.57 -0.41
C LEU A 178 5.01 5.04 -1.78
N VAL A 179 4.36 6.20 -1.83
CA VAL A 179 4.02 6.91 -3.06
C VAL A 179 5.27 7.60 -3.61
N THR A 180 5.61 7.31 -4.86
CA THR A 180 6.79 7.89 -5.54
C THR A 180 6.42 8.91 -6.61
N SER A 181 5.18 8.88 -7.12
CA SER A 181 4.62 9.95 -7.96
C SER A 181 3.10 9.93 -7.92
N LYS A 182 2.46 11.03 -8.32
CA LYS A 182 1.01 11.15 -8.48
C LYS A 182 0.62 11.88 -9.76
N GLU A 183 -0.65 11.76 -10.14
CA GLU A 183 -1.09 12.14 -11.48
C GLU A 183 -0.96 13.63 -11.79
N GLY A 184 -1.39 14.52 -10.89
CA GLY A 184 -1.54 15.94 -11.20
C GLY A 184 -1.01 16.87 -10.12
N ILE A 185 -1.49 18.10 -10.12
CA ILE A 185 -1.06 19.18 -9.21
C ILE A 185 -2.11 19.38 -8.13
N GLU A 186 -1.80 18.93 -6.92
CA GLU A 186 -2.69 19.05 -5.75
C GLU A 186 -1.93 18.73 -4.46
N ALA A 187 -2.51 19.06 -3.30
CA ALA A 187 -1.81 19.06 -2.01
C ALA A 187 -1.40 17.71 -1.42
N CYS A 188 -1.98 16.60 -1.86
CA CYS A 188 -1.64 15.27 -1.35
C CYS A 188 -1.68 14.20 -2.44
N ALA A 189 -1.10 13.05 -2.12
CA ALA A 189 -1.43 11.80 -2.76
C ALA A 189 -2.59 11.15 -1.99
N SER A 190 -3.57 10.59 -2.71
CA SER A 190 -4.75 10.00 -2.08
C SER A 190 -5.25 8.73 -2.73
N TYR A 191 -5.68 7.78 -1.90
CA TYR A 191 -6.24 6.50 -2.30
C TYR A 191 -7.27 6.06 -1.25
N SER A 192 -8.31 5.38 -1.70
CA SER A 192 -9.41 4.95 -0.82
C SER A 192 -9.19 3.59 -0.22
N GLU A 193 -8.53 2.70 -0.95
CA GLU A 193 -8.43 1.32 -0.51
C GLU A 193 -7.19 0.62 -1.05
N ILE A 194 -6.77 -0.41 -0.33
CA ILE A 194 -5.72 -1.31 -0.75
C ILE A 194 -6.11 -2.75 -0.44
N LEU A 195 -6.05 -3.60 -1.46
CA LEU A 195 -6.17 -5.04 -1.30
C LEU A 195 -4.81 -5.66 -1.46
N PHE A 196 -4.34 -6.40 -0.46
CA PHE A 196 -3.16 -7.23 -0.57
C PHE A 196 -3.56 -8.71 -0.67
N PHE A 197 -2.96 -9.40 -1.65
CA PHE A 197 -3.08 -10.84 -1.82
C PHE A 197 -1.85 -11.50 -1.21
N MET A 198 -2.04 -12.26 -0.13
CA MET A 198 -0.94 -12.84 0.60
C MET A 198 -1.18 -14.30 0.98
N TYR A 199 -0.15 -15.10 1.24
CA TYR A 199 -0.28 -16.43 1.86
C TYR A 199 0.78 -16.68 2.93
#